data_AF-A0A960XA77-F1
#
_entry.id   AF-A0A960XA77-F1
#
_cell.length_a   1.000
_cell.length_b   1.000
_cell.length_c   1.000
_cell.angle_alpha   90.00
_cell.angle_beta   90.00
_cell.angle_gamma   90.00
#
_symmetry.space_group_name_H-M   'P 1'
#
loop_
_entity.id
_entity.type
_entity.pdbx_description
1 polymer ?
#
loop_
_entity_poly.entity_id
_entity_poly.type
_entity_poly.pdbx_seq_one_letter_code
_entity_poly.pdbx_strand_id
1 'polypeptide(L)' 'RLKHLPTGLIVTSQTHRSQHQNKLECLKKLRKRVEKLNYRPKKRIPTKPSQAAKARTTEAKKQRSRTKSLRQKPNLE' A
#
# COMPACT_ATOMS: atom_id res chain seq x y z
N ARG A 1 10.16 25.98 -21.26
CA ARG A 1 9.02 25.61 -20.40
C ARG A 1 7.94 25.00 -21.29
N LEU A 2 7.37 23.86 -20.93
CA LEU A 2 6.23 23.25 -21.61
C LEU A 2 5.08 23.07 -20.62
N LYS A 3 3.85 23.38 -21.05
CA LYS A 3 2.63 23.21 -20.28
C LYS A 3 1.77 22.14 -20.95
N HIS A 4 1.33 21.16 -20.19
CA HIS A 4 0.27 20.24 -20.61
C HIS A 4 -1.07 20.87 -20.24
N LEU A 5 -1.82 21.33 -21.24
CA LEU A 5 -3.09 22.04 -21.00
C LEU A 5 -4.10 21.20 -20.21
N PRO A 6 -4.35 19.91 -20.54
CA PRO A 6 -5.39 19.12 -19.86
C PRO A 6 -5.13 18.89 -18.37
N THR A 7 -3.88 18.64 -17.97
CA THR A 7 -3.52 18.32 -16.57
C THR A 7 -2.91 19.52 -15.83
N GLY A 8 -2.70 20.66 -16.51
CA GLY A 8 -2.02 21.83 -15.94
C GLY A 8 -0.53 21.65 -15.63
N LEU A 9 0.07 20.49 -15.95
CA LEU A 9 1.47 20.18 -15.61
C LEU A 9 2.44 21.11 -16.34
N ILE A 10 3.42 21.62 -15.61
CA ILE A 10 4.48 22.46 -16.15
C ILE A 10 5.82 21.74 -15.97
N VAL A 11 6.60 21.69 -17.06
CA VAL A 11 7.95 21.09 -17.08
C VAL A 11 8.95 22.08 -17.69
N THR A 12 10.13 22.15 -17.09
CA THR A 12 11.26 22.96 -17.56
C THR A 12 12.52 22.08 -17.65
N SER A 13 13.44 22.44 -18.56
CA SER A 13 14.78 21.87 -18.64
C SER A 13 15.77 22.92 -19.13
N GLN A 14 16.97 22.90 -18.55
CA GLN A 14 18.08 23.84 -18.82
C GLN A 14 19.43 23.09 -18.82
N THR A 15 19.42 21.81 -19.20
CA THR A 15 20.55 20.87 -19.08
C THR A 15 21.52 20.98 -20.26
N HIS A 16 21.02 21.30 -21.44
CA HIS A 16 21.79 21.36 -22.67
C HIS A 16 21.93 22.79 -23.17
N ARG A 17 22.97 23.06 -23.97
CA ARG A 17 23.11 24.35 -24.67
C ARG A 17 22.08 24.51 -25.80
N SER A 18 21.68 23.40 -26.44
CA SER A 18 20.68 23.43 -27.51
C SER A 18 19.25 23.48 -26.97
N GLN A 19 18.47 24.46 -27.45
CA GLN A 19 17.04 24.57 -27.16
C GLN A 19 16.28 23.32 -27.61
N HIS A 20 16.65 22.74 -28.75
CA HIS A 20 16.03 21.53 -29.29
C HIS A 20 16.19 20.34 -28.33
N GLN A 21 17.41 20.13 -27.82
CA GLN A 21 17.68 19.07 -26.84
C GLN A 21 16.90 19.30 -25.53
N ASN A 22 16.87 20.55 -25.04
CA ASN A 22 16.07 20.91 -23.86
C ASN A 22 14.57 20.67 -24.07
N LYS A 23 14.04 20.93 -25.28
CA LYS A 23 12.64 20.66 -25.64
C LYS A 23 12.34 19.16 -25.63
N LEU A 24 13.22 18.35 -26.23
CA LEU A 24 13.11 16.89 -26.21
C LEU A 24 13.11 16.34 -24.79
N GLU A 25 13.97 16.84 -23.92
CA GLU A 25 14.01 16.41 -22.53
C GLU A 25 12.75 16.83 -21.75
N CYS A 26 12.23 18.05 -21.98
CA CYS A 26 10.96 18.48 -21.40
C CYS A 26 9.82 17.54 -21.80
N LEU A 27 9.77 17.11 -23.06
CA LEU A 27 8.76 16.15 -23.55
C LEU A 27 8.91 14.77 -22.87
N LYS A 28 10.14 14.26 -22.72
CA LYS A 28 10.41 13.01 -22.00
C LYS A 28 9.94 13.09 -20.55
N LYS A 29 10.30 14.17 -19.83
CA LYS A 29 9.87 14.43 -18.45
C LYS A 29 8.34 14.53 -18.33
N LEU A 30 7.70 15.20 -19.28
CA LEU A 30 6.25 15.37 -19.28
C LEU A 30 5.53 14.02 -19.47
N ARG A 31 5.94 13.22 -20.45
CA ARG A 31 5.38 11.87 -20.68
C ARG A 31 5.47 11.00 -19.43
N LYS A 32 6.64 10.92 -18.81
CA LYS A 32 6.84 10.16 -17.56
C LYS A 32 5.93 10.62 -16.42
N ARG A 33 5.71 11.93 -16.27
CA ARG A 33 4.80 12.46 -15.23
C ARG A 33 3.35 12.10 -15.52
N VAL A 34 2.91 12.21 -16.77
CA VAL A 34 1.55 11.84 -17.19
C VAL A 34 1.33 10.33 -17.01
N GLU A 35 2.27 9.50 -17.42
CA GLU A 35 2.21 8.04 -17.21
C GLU A 35 2.09 7.68 -15.73
N LYS A 36 2.88 8.31 -14.86
CA LYS A 36 2.81 8.09 -13.41
C LYS A 36 1.45 8.49 -12.82
N LEU A 37 0.85 9.58 -13.30
CA LEU A 37 -0.48 10.01 -12.85
C LEU A 37 -1.60 9.11 -13.38
N ASN A 38 -1.44 8.55 -14.58
CA ASN A 38 -2.39 7.61 -15.17
C ASN A 38 -2.30 6.21 -14.55
N TYR A 39 -1.19 5.89 -13.89
CA TYR A 39 -1.02 4.60 -13.22
C TYR A 39 -2.00 4.46 -12.04
N ARG A 40 -2.90 3.48 -12.13
CA ARG A 40 -3.80 3.10 -11.04
C ARG A 40 -3.33 1.76 -10.46
N PRO A 41 -2.89 1.71 -9.18
CA PRO A 41 -2.50 0.46 -8.56
C PRO A 41 -3.71 -0.47 -8.43
N LYS A 42 -3.50 -1.78 -8.62
CA LYS A 42 -4.55 -2.78 -8.42
C LYS A 42 -5.00 -2.74 -6.95
N LYS A 43 -6.31 -2.78 -6.71
CA LYS A 43 -6.88 -2.83 -5.36
C LYS A 43 -6.30 -4.06 -4.63
N ARG A 44 -5.70 -3.82 -3.46
CA ARG A 44 -5.29 -4.90 -2.56
C ARG A 44 -6.54 -5.54 -1.94
N ILE A 45 -6.69 -6.86 -2.10
CA ILE A 45 -7.70 -7.63 -1.39
C ILE A 45 -7.03 -8.17 -0.12
N PRO A 46 -7.55 -7.87 1.08
CA PRO A 46 -6.98 -8.38 2.32
C PRO A 46 -7.10 -9.90 2.35
N THR A 47 -6.04 -10.57 2.82
CA THR A 47 -6.05 -12.02 3.01
C THR A 47 -6.79 -12.38 4.30
N LYS A 48 -7.43 -13.54 4.32
CA LYS A 48 -8.00 -14.11 5.55
C LYS A 48 -6.85 -14.50 6.51
N PRO A 49 -7.05 -14.50 7.84
CA PRO A 49 -6.04 -15.01 8.76
C PRO A 49 -5.72 -16.48 8.47
N SER A 50 -4.45 -16.86 8.66
CA SER A 50 -3.96 -18.20 8.37
C SER A 50 -4.64 -19.25 9.25
N GLN A 51 -4.70 -20.50 8.76
CA GLN A 51 -5.29 -21.61 9.52
C GLN A 51 -4.54 -21.82 10.85
N ALA A 52 -3.22 -21.73 10.84
CA ALA A 52 -2.39 -21.81 12.05
C ALA A 52 -2.70 -20.70 13.08
N ALA A 53 -3.01 -19.47 12.63
CA ALA A 53 -3.41 -18.40 13.53
C ALA A 53 -4.78 -18.66 14.17
N LYS A 54 -5.74 -19.20 13.39
CA LYS A 54 -7.04 -19.61 13.90
C LYS A 54 -6.92 -20.75 14.92
N ALA A 55 -6.11 -21.77 14.62
CA ALA A 55 -5.86 -22.90 15.52
C ALA A 55 -5.28 -22.44 16.87
N ARG A 56 -4.22 -21.62 16.84
CA ARG A 56 -3.61 -21.03 18.05
C ARG A 56 -4.61 -20.24 18.89
N THR A 57 -5.47 -19.45 18.25
CA THR A 57 -6.50 -18.67 18.96
C THR A 57 -7.50 -19.58 19.69
N THR A 58 -7.97 -20.63 19.02
CA THR A 58 -8.88 -21.62 19.61
C THR A 58 -8.21 -22.37 20.76
N GLU A 59 -6.96 -22.79 20.59
CA GLU A 59 -6.20 -23.48 21.63
C GLU A 59 -5.98 -22.60 22.86
N ALA A 60 -5.56 -21.35 22.67
CA ALA A 60 -5.41 -20.39 23.76
C ALA A 60 -6.74 -20.17 24.52
N LYS A 61 -7.87 -20.13 23.79
CA LYS A 61 -9.21 -20.05 24.41
C LYS A 61 -9.52 -21.29 25.25
N LYS A 62 -9.21 -22.49 24.77
CA LYS A 62 -9.39 -23.76 25.50
C LYS A 62 -8.55 -23.80 26.77
N GLN A 63 -7.25 -23.47 26.66
CA GLN A 63 -6.33 -23.42 27.80
C GLN A 63 -6.86 -22.45 28.87
N ARG A 64 -7.25 -21.24 28.48
CA ARG A 64 -7.82 -20.24 29.40
C ARG A 64 -9.10 -20.73 30.08
N SER A 65 -9.98 -21.41 29.34
CA SER A 65 -11.20 -22.00 29.90
C SER A 65 -10.88 -23.04 30.96
N ARG A 66 -9.92 -23.95 30.68
CA ARG A 66 -9.46 -24.96 31.63
C ARG A 66 -8.89 -24.32 32.89
N THR A 67 -8.02 -23.31 32.75
CA THR A 67 -7.47 -22.57 33.89
C THR A 67 -8.56 -21.91 34.72
N LYS A 68 -9.61 -21.33 34.10
CA LYS A 68 -10.73 -20.73 34.85
C LYS A 68 -11.54 -21.76 35.61
N SER A 69 -11.81 -22.92 35.01
CA SER A 69 -12.55 -24.01 35.67
C SER A 69 -11.81 -24.52 36.90
N LEU A 70 -10.49 -24.70 36.80
CA LEU A 70 -9.66 -25.15 37.93
C LEU A 70 -9.55 -24.11 39.06
N ARG A 71 -9.83 -22.83 38.78
CA ARG A 71 -9.87 -21.76 39.78
C ARG A 71 -11.22 -21.61 40.46
N GLN A 72 -12.26 -22.30 40.00
CA GLN A 72 -13.54 -22.26 40.69
C GLN A 72 -13.39 -22.88 42.09
N LYS A 73 -14.07 -22.30 43.08
CA LYS A 73 -14.11 -22.91 44.42
C LYS A 73 -14.73 -24.30 44.29
N PRO A 74 -14.19 -25.32 44.97
CA PRO A 74 -14.81 -26.64 44.98
C PRO A 74 -16.22 -26.51 45.55
N ASN A 75 -17.18 -27.23 44.97
CA ASN A 75 -18.49 -27.38 45.60
C ASN A 75 -18.27 -28.20 46.89
N LEU A 76 -18.38 -27.52 48.02
CA LEU A 76 -18.45 -28.12 49.34
C LEU A 76 -19.92 -28.45 49.59
N GLU A 77 -20.31 -29.66 49.19
CA GLU A 77 -21.41 -30.41 49.81
C GLU A 77 -20.77 -31.53 50.62
#